data_AF-A0AAD3MUJ6-F1
#
_entry.id   AF-A0AAD3MUJ6-F1
#
_cell.length_a   1.000
_cell.length_b   1.000
_cell.length_c   1.000
_cell.angle_alpha   90.00
_cell.angle_beta   90.00
_cell.angle_gamma   90.00
#
_symmetry.space_group_name_H-M   'P 1'
#
loop_
_entity.id
_entity.type
_entity.pdbx_description
1 polymer ?
#
loop_
_entity_poly.entity_id
_entity_poly.type
_entity_poly.pdbx_seq_one_letter_code
_entity_poly.pdbx_strand_id
1 'polypeptide(L)'
;MTITAQQDESRRETLGNLLYKMFLNTVLVVLTNLAARLLGNHVFRRHFHLLLSAVVMFGPALSFWVSQHSVFAKRSHFLYRMFLRSGWGWTCIFVGSFVFLLSFSIRRSLALSIRHLSRLGVAGGLWLSFCKLLDHLENATGSCYEPLITNQEVTNGQPLLVLREGESKSECLKAGMLWRGYEVSEDVFLLCLCCLLLAEETAVFGPYLSLGGVSDAPLRILFLFCVLLLGLWIFLLLCLLAYFPKFPTQLLGGALGCLSWRGLYQGWYRLGPSWYCPGRPGLGLFNTKPSSNEAEDTQLSHDHCN
;
A
#
# COMPACT_ATOMS: atom_id res chain seq x y z
N MET A 1 47.42 0.15 -40.01
CA MET A 1 47.49 -0.35 -38.62
C MET A 1 46.53 0.36 -37.68
N THR A 2 46.28 1.67 -37.84
CA THR A 2 45.41 2.44 -36.93
C THR A 2 43.93 2.08 -37.02
N ILE A 3 43.43 1.76 -38.22
CA ILE A 3 42.00 1.42 -38.45
C ILE A 3 41.62 0.08 -37.78
N THR A 4 42.52 -0.90 -37.77
CA THR A 4 42.26 -2.22 -37.17
C THR A 4 42.22 -2.19 -35.64
N ALA A 5 43.00 -1.31 -35.01
CA ALA A 5 43.00 -1.14 -33.55
C ALA A 5 41.72 -0.44 -33.08
N GLN A 6 41.30 0.62 -33.78
CA GLN A 6 40.08 1.37 -33.44
C GLN A 6 38.80 0.54 -33.67
N GLN A 7 38.81 -0.35 -34.66
CA GLN A 7 37.69 -1.28 -34.91
C GLN A 7 37.62 -2.44 -33.91
N ASP A 8 38.77 -2.87 -33.37
CA ASP A 8 38.84 -3.87 -32.31
C ASP A 8 38.44 -3.30 -30.94
N GLU A 9 38.81 -2.04 -30.66
CA GLU A 9 38.38 -1.31 -29.47
C GLU A 9 36.86 -1.07 -29.48
N SER A 10 36.31 -0.61 -30.61
CA SER A 10 34.85 -0.46 -30.79
C SER A 10 34.11 -1.80 -30.65
N ARG A 11 34.68 -2.91 -31.14
CA ARG A 11 34.10 -4.25 -30.97
C ARG A 11 34.14 -4.71 -29.51
N ARG A 12 35.23 -4.46 -28.80
CA ARG A 12 35.37 -4.77 -27.36
C ARG A 12 34.40 -3.97 -26.51
N GLU A 13 34.21 -2.68 -26.79
CA GLU A 13 33.19 -1.86 -26.14
C GLU A 13 31.78 -2.36 -26.44
N THR A 14 31.50 -2.74 -27.69
CA THR A 14 30.19 -3.29 -28.08
C THR A 14 29.91 -4.62 -27.40
N LEU A 15 30.90 -5.51 -27.31
CA LEU A 15 30.80 -6.79 -26.62
C LEU A 15 30.65 -6.59 -25.10
N GLY A 16 31.39 -5.65 -24.50
CA GLY A 16 31.25 -5.27 -23.09
C GLY A 16 29.86 -4.74 -22.78
N ASN A 17 29.32 -3.86 -23.64
CA ASN A 17 27.95 -3.35 -23.51
C ASN A 17 26.90 -4.45 -23.68
N LEU A 18 27.12 -5.43 -24.57
CA LEU A 18 26.23 -6.58 -24.75
C LEU A 18 26.23 -7.48 -23.50
N LEU A 19 27.42 -7.84 -23.00
CA LEU A 19 27.61 -8.65 -21.81
C LEU A 19 26.99 -7.98 -20.57
N TYR A 20 27.18 -6.67 -20.42
CA TYR A 20 26.57 -5.90 -19.35
C TYR A 20 25.03 -5.91 -19.43
N LYS A 21 24.45 -5.70 -20.62
CA LYS A 21 23.00 -5.79 -20.83
C LYS A 21 22.46 -7.19 -20.52
N MET A 22 23.16 -8.25 -20.94
CA MET A 22 22.79 -9.64 -20.65
C MET A 22 22.85 -9.93 -19.14
N PHE A 23 23.90 -9.46 -18.46
CA PHE A 23 24.04 -9.60 -17.02
C PHE A 23 22.93 -8.87 -16.27
N LEU A 24 22.69 -7.59 -16.59
CA LEU A 24 21.59 -6.81 -16.00
C LEU A 24 20.23 -7.47 -16.20
N ASN A 25 19.95 -7.96 -17.41
CA ASN A 25 18.69 -8.65 -17.70
C ASN A 25 18.57 -9.95 -16.90
N THR A 26 19.67 -10.70 -16.76
CA THR A 26 19.69 -11.92 -15.94
C THR A 26 19.40 -11.61 -14.48
N VAL A 27 20.07 -10.60 -13.90
CA VAL A 27 19.82 -10.16 -12.52
C VAL A 27 18.38 -9.67 -12.35
N LEU A 28 17.87 -8.87 -13.28
CA LEU A 28 16.49 -8.38 -13.28
C LEU A 28 15.50 -9.54 -13.25
N VAL A 29 15.68 -10.53 -14.12
CA VAL A 29 14.81 -11.71 -14.19
C VAL A 29 14.87 -12.53 -12.91
N VAL A 30 16.07 -12.79 -12.38
CA VAL A 30 16.26 -13.57 -11.14
C VAL A 30 15.59 -12.88 -9.95
N LEU A 31 15.88 -11.60 -9.74
CA LEU A 31 15.33 -10.82 -8.62
C LEU A 31 13.81 -10.73 -8.70
N THR A 32 13.29 -10.44 -9.89
CA THR A 32 11.84 -10.35 -10.13
C THR A 32 11.17 -11.70 -9.89
N ASN A 33 11.74 -12.79 -10.40
CA ASN A 33 11.16 -14.13 -10.22
C ASN A 33 11.17 -14.56 -8.75
N LEU A 34 12.24 -14.26 -8.01
CA LEU A 34 12.32 -14.54 -6.57
C LEU A 34 11.26 -13.75 -5.81
N ALA A 35 11.18 -12.45 -6.04
CA ALA A 35 10.20 -11.58 -5.38
C ALA A 35 8.76 -11.97 -5.74
N ALA A 36 8.49 -12.31 -7.01
CA ALA A 36 7.18 -12.77 -7.47
C ALA A 36 6.77 -14.11 -6.84
N ARG A 37 7.72 -15.04 -6.64
CA ARG A 37 7.47 -16.29 -5.91
C ARG A 37 7.17 -16.04 -4.43
N LEU A 38 7.89 -15.10 -3.81
CA LEU A 38 7.71 -14.75 -2.40
C LEU A 38 6.33 -14.11 -2.16
N LEU A 39 5.98 -13.08 -2.94
CA LEU A 39 4.71 -12.36 -2.83
C LEU A 39 3.52 -13.20 -3.34
N GLY A 40 3.74 -14.02 -4.37
CA GLY A 40 2.73 -14.93 -4.92
C GLY A 40 2.50 -16.19 -4.08
N ASN A 41 3.33 -16.45 -3.07
CA ASN A 41 3.15 -17.60 -2.19
C ASN A 41 1.82 -17.47 -1.41
N HIS A 42 1.00 -18.53 -1.46
CA HIS A 42 -0.26 -18.59 -0.75
C HIS A 42 -0.12 -18.32 0.77
N VAL A 43 0.98 -18.80 1.38
CA VAL A 43 1.25 -18.56 2.80
C VAL A 43 1.47 -17.08 3.06
N PHE A 44 2.31 -16.42 2.27
CA PHE A 44 2.58 -14.98 2.40
C PHE A 44 1.29 -14.18 2.25
N ARG A 45 0.54 -14.41 1.16
CA ARG A 45 -0.72 -13.71 0.89
C ARG A 45 -1.74 -13.87 2.02
N ARG A 46 -1.87 -15.08 2.58
CA ARG A 46 -2.83 -15.34 3.66
C ARG A 46 -2.40 -14.72 4.99
N HIS A 47 -1.11 -14.73 5.33
CA HIS A 47 -0.63 -14.35 6.67
C HIS A 47 -0.05 -12.93 6.74
N PHE A 48 0.12 -12.23 5.62
CA PHE A 48 0.69 -10.88 5.60
C PHE A 48 -0.07 -9.88 6.50
N HIS A 49 -1.40 -9.97 6.55
CA HIS A 49 -2.20 -9.13 7.44
C HIS A 49 -1.96 -9.42 8.94
N LEU A 50 -1.62 -10.66 9.30
CA LEU A 50 -1.27 -11.05 10.67
C LEU A 50 0.11 -10.53 11.03
N LEU A 51 1.07 -10.60 10.10
CA LEU A 51 2.39 -10.00 10.25
C LEU A 51 2.26 -8.49 10.51
N LEU A 52 1.46 -7.79 9.71
CA LEU A 52 1.25 -6.35 9.88
C LEU A 52 0.56 -6.03 11.22
N SER A 53 -0.41 -6.84 11.62
CA SER A 53 -1.09 -6.69 12.92
C SER A 53 -0.12 -6.91 14.09
N ALA A 54 0.76 -7.91 14.00
CA ALA A 54 1.81 -8.15 14.99
C ALA A 54 2.82 -7.00 15.04
N VAL A 55 3.23 -6.46 13.88
CA VAL A 55 4.09 -5.28 13.80
C VAL A 55 3.45 -4.08 14.49
N VAL A 56 2.15 -3.82 14.30
CA VAL A 56 1.47 -2.69 14.97
C VAL A 56 1.32 -2.92 16.48
N MET A 57 1.03 -4.15 16.92
CA MET A 57 0.90 -4.50 18.33
C MET A 57 2.23 -4.41 19.09
N PHE A 58 3.29 -5.00 18.54
CA PHE A 58 4.58 -5.13 19.23
C PHE A 58 5.60 -4.08 18.83
N GLY A 59 5.42 -3.41 17.69
CA GLY A 59 6.36 -2.45 17.13
C GLY A 59 6.75 -1.33 18.10
N PRO A 60 5.81 -0.76 18.87
CA PRO A 60 6.19 0.26 19.86
C PRO A 60 7.04 -0.25 21.02
N ALA A 61 7.09 -1.57 21.30
CA ALA A 61 8.05 -2.10 22.28
C ALA A 61 9.51 -1.92 21.81
N LEU A 62 9.74 -1.68 20.51
CA LEU A 62 11.05 -1.30 20.00
C LEU A 62 11.52 0.06 20.54
N SER A 63 10.62 0.91 21.04
CA SER A 63 10.99 2.20 21.63
C SER A 63 11.90 2.05 22.85
N PHE A 64 11.88 0.91 23.55
CA PHE A 64 12.77 0.63 24.68
C PHE A 64 14.22 0.37 24.26
N TRP A 65 14.44 -0.03 23.01
CA TRP A 65 15.76 -0.43 22.50
C TRP A 65 16.38 0.61 21.57
N VAL A 66 15.55 1.45 20.95
CA VAL A 66 15.99 2.41 19.94
C VAL A 66 16.49 3.71 20.57
N SER A 67 17.71 4.11 20.22
CA SER A 67 18.32 5.37 20.67
C SER A 67 17.60 6.58 20.06
N GLN A 68 17.20 7.52 20.91
CA GLN A 68 16.57 8.79 20.55
C GLN A 68 17.51 9.77 19.81
N HIS A 69 18.80 9.43 19.67
CA HIS A 69 19.80 10.27 19.00
C HIS A 69 19.92 10.00 17.49
N SER A 70 19.12 9.08 16.94
CA SER A 70 19.17 8.77 15.52
C SER A 70 18.56 9.90 14.67
N VAL A 71 18.99 10.00 13.41
CA VAL A 71 18.47 10.97 12.42
C VAL A 71 16.94 10.86 12.26
N PHE A 72 16.37 9.68 12.53
CA PHE A 72 14.93 9.39 12.40
C PHE A 72 14.10 9.74 13.65
N ALA A 73 14.73 9.96 14.81
CA ALA A 73 14.04 10.38 16.03
C ALA A 73 13.47 11.81 15.91
N LYS A 74 14.04 12.63 15.01
CA LYS A 74 13.55 13.99 14.78
C LYS A 74 12.28 13.97 13.91
N ARG A 75 11.10 14.12 14.55
CA ARG A 75 9.78 14.22 13.87
C ARG A 75 9.75 15.29 12.78
N SER A 76 10.63 16.29 12.88
CA SER A 76 10.70 17.39 11.93
C SER A 76 11.38 17.03 10.60
N HIS A 77 11.98 15.84 10.47
CA HIS A 77 12.75 15.46 9.29
C HIS A 77 11.88 15.51 8.02
N PHE A 78 12.35 16.25 7.02
CA PHE A 78 11.56 16.56 5.83
C PHE A 78 11.19 15.30 5.04
N LEU A 79 12.14 14.38 4.84
CA LEU A 79 11.89 13.14 4.08
C LEU A 79 10.77 12.31 4.71
N TYR A 80 10.77 12.19 6.04
CA TYR A 80 9.75 11.42 6.75
C TYR A 80 8.35 12.01 6.54
N ARG A 81 8.20 13.34 6.71
CA ARG A 81 6.90 14.01 6.48
C ARG A 81 6.45 13.98 5.02
N MET A 82 7.38 14.16 4.09
CA MET A 82 7.06 14.14 2.66
C MET A 82 6.61 12.75 2.21
N PHE A 83 7.31 11.68 2.60
CA PHE A 83 6.95 10.32 2.20
C PHE A 83 5.67 9.82 2.86
N LEU A 84 5.45 10.10 4.15
CA LEU A 84 4.20 9.71 4.82
C LEU A 84 2.98 10.39 4.19
N ARG A 85 3.04 11.72 4.01
CA ARG A 85 1.90 12.48 3.50
C ARG A 85 1.62 12.20 2.02
N SER A 86 2.65 11.88 1.25
CA SER A 86 2.52 11.47 -0.16
C SER A 86 2.32 9.95 -0.33
N GLY A 87 2.11 9.20 0.76
CA GLY A 87 2.11 7.73 0.71
C GLY A 87 1.08 7.14 -0.24
N TRP A 88 -0.11 7.74 -0.25
CA TRP A 88 -1.17 7.38 -1.19
C TRP A 88 -0.80 7.67 -2.65
N GLY A 89 -0.21 8.85 -2.91
CA GLY A 89 0.15 9.28 -4.27
C GLY A 89 1.18 8.35 -4.92
N TRP A 90 2.25 8.03 -4.20
CA TRP A 90 3.26 7.09 -4.68
C TRP A 90 2.69 5.69 -4.92
N THR A 91 1.84 5.23 -4.01
CA THR A 91 1.15 3.93 -4.15
C THR A 91 0.29 3.91 -5.41
N CYS A 92 -0.49 4.97 -5.67
CA CYS A 92 -1.29 5.10 -6.87
C CYS A 92 -0.47 5.11 -8.16
N ILE A 93 0.66 5.83 -8.18
CA ILE A 93 1.52 5.92 -9.36
C ILE A 93 2.13 4.56 -9.70
N PHE A 94 2.81 3.92 -8.75
CA PHE A 94 3.52 2.68 -9.00
C PHE A 94 2.58 1.49 -9.19
N VAL A 95 1.62 1.29 -8.27
CA VAL A 95 0.67 0.18 -8.36
C VAL A 95 -0.31 0.39 -9.50
N GLY A 96 -0.79 1.61 -9.70
CA GLY A 96 -1.72 1.91 -10.81
C GLY A 96 -1.07 1.65 -12.16
N SER A 97 0.18 2.08 -12.34
CA SER A 97 0.95 1.79 -13.56
C SER A 97 1.18 0.28 -13.73
N PHE A 98 1.49 -0.43 -12.63
CA PHE A 98 1.71 -1.87 -12.65
C PHE A 98 0.46 -2.64 -13.07
N VAL A 99 -0.67 -2.33 -12.43
CA VAL A 99 -1.97 -2.94 -12.72
C VAL A 99 -2.42 -2.61 -14.15
N PHE A 100 -2.20 -1.37 -14.61
CA PHE A 100 -2.52 -0.95 -15.97
C PHE A 100 -1.73 -1.74 -17.00
N LEU A 101 -0.39 -1.78 -16.86
CA LEU A 101 0.49 -2.47 -17.80
C LEU A 101 0.26 -3.99 -17.79
N LEU A 102 0.08 -4.59 -16.62
CA LEU A 102 -0.24 -6.02 -16.52
C LEU A 102 -1.56 -6.35 -17.22
N SER A 103 -2.62 -5.57 -16.96
CA SER A 103 -3.95 -5.80 -17.55
C SER A 103 -3.95 -5.56 -19.06
N PHE A 104 -3.27 -4.51 -19.50
CA PHE A 104 -3.16 -4.16 -20.92
C PHE A 104 -2.31 -5.18 -21.69
N SER A 105 -1.21 -5.69 -21.12
CA SER A 105 -0.35 -6.70 -21.75
C SER A 105 -1.12 -8.00 -22.02
N ILE A 106 -2.00 -8.41 -21.10
CA ILE A 106 -2.73 -9.70 -21.19
C ILE A 106 -3.94 -9.60 -22.13
N ARG A 107 -4.79 -8.57 -21.99
CA ARG A 107 -6.10 -8.52 -22.68
C ARG A 107 -6.22 -7.40 -23.72
N ARG A 108 -5.26 -6.47 -23.79
CA ARG A 108 -5.25 -5.27 -24.66
C ARG A 108 -6.54 -4.44 -24.63
N SER A 109 -7.34 -4.55 -23.57
CA SER A 109 -8.63 -3.86 -23.44
C SER A 109 -8.55 -2.76 -22.38
N LEU A 110 -8.85 -1.54 -22.78
CA LEU A 110 -8.86 -0.38 -21.87
C LEU A 110 -9.95 -0.48 -20.81
N ALA A 111 -11.13 -1.00 -21.15
CA ALA A 111 -12.24 -1.14 -20.21
C ALA A 111 -11.88 -2.05 -19.03
N LEU A 112 -11.17 -3.16 -19.29
CA LEU A 112 -10.73 -4.07 -18.25
C LEU A 112 -9.62 -3.45 -17.38
N SER A 113 -8.66 -2.76 -17.99
CA SER A 113 -7.60 -2.06 -17.25
C SER A 113 -8.18 -0.97 -16.34
N ILE A 114 -9.11 -0.14 -16.83
CA ILE A 114 -9.78 0.90 -16.02
C ILE A 114 -10.54 0.28 -14.85
N ARG A 115 -11.21 -0.86 -15.07
CA ARG A 115 -11.88 -1.60 -14.00
C ARG A 115 -10.91 -2.08 -12.92
N HIS A 116 -9.73 -2.57 -13.28
CA HIS A 116 -8.74 -2.95 -12.28
C HIS A 116 -8.15 -1.73 -11.56
N LEU A 117 -7.97 -0.61 -12.27
CA LEU A 117 -7.55 0.66 -11.67
C LEU A 117 -8.59 1.23 -10.71
N SER A 118 -9.88 0.98 -10.94
CA SER A 118 -10.93 1.47 -10.03
C SER A 118 -10.84 0.88 -8.63
N ARG A 119 -10.14 -0.26 -8.43
CA ARG A 119 -9.81 -0.77 -7.09
C ARG A 119 -9.01 0.23 -6.27
N LEU A 120 -8.00 0.86 -6.88
CA LEU A 120 -7.20 1.89 -6.22
C LEU A 120 -8.06 3.10 -5.92
N GLY A 121 -8.89 3.53 -6.88
CA GLY A 121 -9.83 4.65 -6.67
C GLY A 121 -10.77 4.42 -5.50
N VAL A 122 -11.35 3.21 -5.40
CA VAL A 122 -12.23 2.80 -4.30
C VAL A 122 -11.49 2.79 -2.96
N ALA A 123 -10.28 2.23 -2.90
CA ALA A 123 -9.48 2.21 -1.67
C ALA A 123 -9.09 3.64 -1.22
N GLY A 124 -8.77 4.52 -2.16
CA GLY A 124 -8.48 5.93 -1.88
C GLY A 124 -9.70 6.72 -1.42
N GLY A 125 -10.85 6.48 -2.05
CA GLY A 125 -12.13 7.05 -1.63
C GLY A 125 -12.48 6.61 -0.22
N LEU A 126 -12.36 5.32 0.08
CA LEU A 126 -12.62 4.77 1.42
C LEU A 126 -11.69 5.38 2.47
N TRP A 127 -10.39 5.49 2.18
CA TRP A 127 -9.42 6.17 3.03
C TRP A 127 -9.85 7.61 3.33
N LEU A 128 -10.16 8.41 2.31
CA LEU A 128 -10.59 9.80 2.49
C LEU A 128 -11.89 9.90 3.30
N SER A 129 -12.85 9.00 3.06
CA SER A 129 -14.08 8.94 3.84
C SER A 129 -13.80 8.66 5.32
N PHE A 130 -12.90 7.73 5.63
CA PHE A 130 -12.49 7.47 7.00
C PHE A 130 -11.76 8.66 7.64
N CYS A 131 -10.85 9.35 6.94
CA CYS A 131 -10.24 10.57 7.46
C CYS A 131 -11.28 11.61 7.85
N LYS A 132 -12.25 11.87 6.95
CA LYS A 132 -13.33 12.82 7.24
C LYS A 132 -14.19 12.37 8.41
N LEU A 133 -14.51 11.09 8.50
CA LEU A 133 -15.27 10.55 9.62
C LEU A 133 -14.51 10.69 10.94
N LEU A 134 -13.21 10.41 10.94
CA LEU A 134 -12.35 10.55 12.11
C LEU A 134 -12.20 12.03 12.53
N ASP A 135 -12.04 12.95 11.58
CA ASP A 135 -12.06 14.41 11.84
C ASP A 135 -13.38 14.83 12.51
N HIS A 136 -14.51 14.34 12.01
CA HIS A 136 -15.82 14.63 12.58
C HIS A 136 -16.00 14.03 13.97
N LEU A 137 -15.56 12.79 14.19
CA LEU A 137 -15.60 12.13 15.49
C LEU A 137 -14.68 12.82 16.50
N GLU A 138 -13.49 13.24 16.10
CA GLU A 138 -12.57 13.98 16.96
C GLU A 138 -13.20 15.31 17.38
N ASN A 139 -13.81 16.05 16.45
CA ASN A 139 -14.49 17.31 16.75
C ASN A 139 -15.73 17.11 17.66
N ALA A 140 -16.43 15.98 17.53
CA ALA A 140 -17.60 15.69 18.36
C ALA A 140 -17.26 15.16 19.76
N THR A 141 -16.15 14.44 19.89
CA THR A 141 -15.74 13.81 21.16
C THR A 141 -14.72 14.63 21.94
N GLY A 142 -14.04 15.55 21.27
CA GLY A 142 -13.03 16.38 21.88
C GLY A 142 -13.62 17.55 22.66
N SER A 143 -12.84 18.04 23.61
CA SER A 143 -13.16 19.23 24.37
C SER A 143 -11.98 20.17 24.40
N CYS A 144 -12.29 21.46 24.45
CA CYS A 144 -11.30 22.51 24.56
C CYS A 144 -11.05 22.85 26.03
N TYR A 145 -9.78 22.98 26.39
CA TYR A 145 -9.35 23.27 27.75
C TYR A 145 -8.51 24.55 27.77
N GLU A 146 -8.94 25.51 28.58
CA GLU A 146 -8.16 26.72 28.86
C GLU A 146 -7.13 26.42 29.95
N PRO A 147 -5.81 26.64 29.71
CA PRO A 147 -4.79 26.49 30.74
C PRO A 147 -4.88 27.65 31.76
N LEU A 148 -5.26 27.38 33.01
CA LEU A 148 -5.09 28.41 34.06
C LEU A 148 -3.61 28.59 34.39
N ILE A 149 -3.06 29.73 34.01
CA ILE A 149 -1.81 30.25 34.58
C ILE A 149 -2.17 30.88 35.93
N THR A 150 -2.24 30.08 36.98
CA THR A 150 -2.28 30.62 38.35
C THR A 150 -0.84 30.95 38.74
N ASN A 151 -0.55 32.21 39.07
CA ASN A 151 0.73 32.68 39.60
C ASN A 151 1.04 32.16 41.02
N GLN A 152 0.54 30.96 41.37
CA GLN A 152 0.74 30.33 42.66
C GLN A 152 1.43 29.00 42.38
N GLU A 153 2.65 28.86 42.90
CA GLU A 153 3.45 27.64 42.87
C GLU A 153 2.67 26.48 43.50
N VAL A 154 1.87 25.77 42.70
CA VAL A 154 1.31 24.48 43.09
C VAL A 154 2.38 23.45 42.84
N THR A 155 3.19 23.26 43.87
CA THR A 155 3.98 22.05 44.10
C THR A 155 3.04 20.85 43.98
N ASN A 156 3.33 19.96 43.02
CA ASN A 156 2.63 18.68 42.75
C ASN A 156 1.33 18.75 41.92
N GLY A 157 1.48 18.96 40.61
CA GLY A 157 0.97 17.99 39.63
C GLY A 157 -0.53 17.96 39.31
N GLN A 158 -1.06 19.02 38.69
CA GLN A 158 -1.83 19.00 37.44
C GLN A 158 -2.29 20.44 37.14
N PRO A 159 -2.07 21.01 35.93
CA PRO A 159 -2.59 22.33 35.61
C PRO A 159 -4.13 22.31 35.70
N LEU A 160 -4.71 23.28 36.41
CA LEU A 160 -6.15 23.44 36.47
C LEU A 160 -6.65 23.83 35.07
N LEU A 161 -7.52 23.02 34.49
CA LEU A 161 -8.03 23.21 33.13
C LEU A 161 -9.53 23.52 33.21
N VAL A 162 -9.96 24.67 32.66
CA VAL A 162 -11.39 24.97 32.52
C VAL A 162 -11.90 24.38 31.22
N LEU A 163 -12.92 23.52 31.34
CA LEU A 163 -13.61 22.90 30.22
C LEU A 163 -14.48 23.94 29.52
N ARG A 164 -14.25 24.16 28.22
CA ARG A 164 -15.11 24.99 27.37
C ARG A 164 -15.82 24.06 26.38
N GLU A 165 -17.09 23.80 26.66
CA GLU A 165 -17.95 22.97 25.81
C GLU A 165 -18.40 23.75 24.56
N GLY A 166 -18.42 23.07 23.40
CA GLY A 166 -19.06 23.56 22.18
C GLY A 166 -18.16 24.23 21.13
N GLU A 167 -16.85 24.33 21.33
CA GLU A 167 -15.94 24.92 20.31
C GLU A 167 -15.27 23.86 19.42
N SER A 168 -15.08 24.19 18.14
CA SER A 168 -14.36 23.31 17.21
C SER A 168 -12.87 23.25 17.52
N LYS A 169 -12.19 22.15 17.18
CA LYS A 169 -10.73 22.01 17.32
C LYS A 169 -9.96 23.20 16.73
N SER A 170 -10.43 23.71 15.59
CA SER A 170 -9.78 24.82 14.88
C SER A 170 -9.86 26.15 15.63
N GLU A 171 -10.99 26.43 16.27
CA GLU A 171 -11.20 27.64 17.07
C GLU A 171 -10.43 27.54 18.39
N CYS A 172 -10.47 26.36 19.03
CA CYS A 172 -9.72 26.06 20.23
C CYS A 172 -8.21 26.31 20.06
N LEU A 173 -7.62 25.75 19.00
CA LEU A 173 -6.19 25.90 18.74
C LEU A 173 -5.81 27.33 18.31
N LYS A 174 -6.71 28.04 17.61
CA LYS A 174 -6.50 29.46 17.27
C LYS A 174 -6.51 30.36 18.51
N ALA A 175 -7.30 30.00 19.52
CA ALA A 175 -7.34 30.69 20.80
C ALA A 175 -6.13 30.38 21.71
N GLY A 176 -5.21 29.50 21.28
CA GLY A 176 -4.06 29.10 22.08
C GLY A 176 -4.38 28.09 23.19
N MET A 177 -5.59 27.52 23.16
CA MET A 177 -6.06 26.55 24.14
C MET A 177 -5.61 25.11 23.81
N LEU A 178 -5.73 24.21 24.80
CA LEU A 178 -5.38 22.80 24.66
C LEU A 178 -6.60 21.97 24.23
N TRP A 179 -6.49 21.25 23.12
CA TRP A 179 -7.51 20.28 22.69
C TRP A 179 -7.19 18.87 23.21
N ARG A 180 -8.18 18.18 23.81
CA ARG A 180 -8.09 16.74 24.07
C ARG A 180 -9.30 16.04 23.46
N GLY A 181 -9.03 15.08 22.59
CA GLY A 181 -10.05 14.24 21.95
C GLY A 181 -9.47 12.88 21.58
N TYR A 182 -10.33 12.04 21.00
CA TYR A 182 -9.91 10.72 20.52
C TYR A 182 -9.13 10.86 19.20
N GLU A 183 -7.81 11.04 19.30
CA GLU A 183 -6.91 11.11 18.15
C GLU A 183 -6.65 9.69 17.63
N VAL A 184 -7.05 9.36 16.41
CA VAL A 184 -6.65 8.10 15.75
C VAL A 184 -5.45 8.37 14.85
N SER A 185 -4.47 7.46 14.82
CA SER A 185 -3.29 7.67 13.98
C SER A 185 -3.60 7.42 12.50
N GLU A 186 -3.87 8.52 11.78
CA GLU A 186 -4.04 8.53 10.33
C GLU A 186 -2.81 7.96 9.59
N ASP A 187 -1.60 8.33 10.02
CA ASP A 187 -0.36 7.86 9.38
C ASP A 187 -0.24 6.33 9.41
N VAL A 188 -0.54 5.69 10.55
CA VAL A 188 -0.52 4.22 10.67
C VAL A 188 -1.64 3.60 9.83
N PHE A 189 -2.82 4.19 9.83
CA PHE A 189 -3.94 3.73 9.02
C PHE A 189 -3.58 3.74 7.52
N LEU A 190 -3.02 4.84 7.02
CA LEU A 190 -2.62 4.98 5.61
C LEU A 190 -1.54 3.95 5.24
N LEU A 191 -0.47 3.86 6.04
CA LEU A 191 0.63 2.94 5.78
C LEU A 191 0.18 1.49 5.76
N CYS A 192 -0.68 1.10 6.72
CA CYS A 192 -1.20 -0.25 6.77
C CYS A 192 -2.07 -0.57 5.55
N LEU A 193 -2.96 0.36 5.16
CA LEU A 193 -3.78 0.21 3.97
C LEU A 193 -2.94 0.08 2.70
N CYS A 194 -1.93 0.94 2.53
CA CYS A 194 -1.01 0.90 1.40
C CYS A 194 -0.22 -0.42 1.33
N CYS A 195 0.29 -0.92 2.47
CA CYS A 195 1.01 -2.20 2.51
C CYS A 195 0.13 -3.37 2.07
N LEU A 196 -1.09 -3.45 2.61
CA LEU A 196 -2.05 -4.52 2.30
C LEU A 196 -2.51 -4.46 0.84
N LEU A 197 -2.78 -3.26 0.33
CA LEU A 197 -3.13 -3.02 -1.07
C LEU A 197 -1.98 -3.44 -1.99
N LEU A 198 -0.75 -3.00 -1.72
CA LEU A 198 0.42 -3.39 -2.51
C LEU A 198 0.57 -4.90 -2.55
N ALA A 199 0.53 -5.56 -1.39
CA ALA A 199 0.73 -6.99 -1.28
C ALA A 199 -0.31 -7.77 -2.09
N GLU A 200 -1.59 -7.38 -2.08
CA GLU A 200 -2.63 -8.05 -2.87
C GLU A 200 -2.50 -7.79 -4.37
N GLU A 201 -2.27 -6.55 -4.80
CA GLU A 201 -2.18 -6.21 -6.23
C GLU A 201 -0.94 -6.82 -6.89
N THR A 202 0.19 -6.87 -6.16
CA THR A 202 1.45 -7.43 -6.65
C THR A 202 1.52 -8.96 -6.58
N ALA A 203 0.77 -9.60 -5.66
CA ALA A 203 0.74 -11.07 -5.53
C ALA A 203 0.22 -11.79 -6.79
N VAL A 204 -0.51 -11.10 -7.68
CA VAL A 204 -1.00 -11.66 -8.95
C VAL A 204 0.15 -12.01 -9.90
N PHE A 205 1.30 -11.35 -9.76
CA PHE A 205 2.42 -11.50 -10.68
C PHE A 205 3.11 -12.86 -10.60
N GLY A 206 3.16 -13.47 -9.41
CA GLY A 206 3.74 -14.81 -9.21
C GLY A 206 3.03 -15.89 -10.03
N PRO A 207 1.70 -16.07 -9.84
CA PRO A 207 0.90 -16.98 -10.67
C PRO A 207 0.99 -16.65 -12.17
N TYR A 208 1.01 -15.36 -12.54
CA TYR A 208 1.15 -14.94 -13.93
C TYR A 208 2.44 -15.47 -14.59
N LEU A 209 3.58 -15.35 -13.90
CA LEU A 209 4.84 -15.89 -14.40
C LEU A 209 4.84 -17.43 -14.42
N SER A 210 4.21 -18.08 -13.45
CA SER A 210 4.14 -19.55 -13.39
C SER A 210 3.35 -20.16 -14.55
N LEU A 211 2.39 -19.41 -15.10
CA LEU A 211 1.57 -19.80 -16.25
C LEU A 211 2.24 -19.50 -17.60
N GLY A 212 3.51 -19.05 -17.60
CA GLY A 212 4.25 -18.73 -18.83
C GLY A 212 3.89 -17.38 -19.44
N GLY A 213 3.32 -16.45 -18.65
CA GLY A 213 3.01 -15.10 -19.11
C GLY A 213 4.25 -14.35 -19.62
N VAL A 214 4.13 -13.70 -20.77
CA VAL A 214 5.18 -12.85 -21.33
C VAL A 214 5.42 -11.67 -20.39
N SER A 215 6.67 -11.46 -19.99
CA SER A 215 7.02 -10.44 -19.01
C SER A 215 8.13 -9.57 -19.54
N ASP A 216 7.72 -8.47 -20.15
CA ASP A 216 8.61 -7.45 -20.69
C ASP A 216 9.42 -6.78 -19.57
N ALA A 217 10.62 -6.31 -19.91
CA ALA A 217 11.51 -5.64 -18.96
C ALA A 217 10.84 -4.46 -18.20
N PRO A 218 10.04 -3.58 -18.83
CA PRO A 218 9.36 -2.49 -18.12
C PRO A 218 8.40 -2.98 -17.03
N LEU A 219 7.66 -4.07 -17.29
CA LEU A 219 6.73 -4.66 -16.32
C LEU A 219 7.49 -5.22 -15.10
N ARG A 220 8.63 -5.88 -15.34
CA ARG A 220 9.50 -6.42 -14.28
C ARG A 220 10.09 -5.31 -13.42
N ILE A 221 10.61 -4.26 -14.06
CA ILE A 221 11.16 -3.09 -13.37
C ILE A 221 10.10 -2.43 -12.50
N LEU A 222 8.88 -2.25 -13.03
CA LEU A 222 7.78 -1.64 -12.29
C LEU A 222 7.30 -2.50 -11.11
N PHE A 223 7.26 -3.82 -11.29
CA PHE A 223 7.01 -4.76 -10.20
C PHE A 223 8.06 -4.62 -9.09
N LEU A 224 9.34 -4.52 -9.44
CA LEU A 224 10.41 -4.30 -8.45
C LEU A 224 10.26 -2.96 -7.72
N PHE A 225 9.88 -1.89 -8.42
CA PHE A 225 9.55 -0.63 -7.76
C PHE A 225 8.41 -0.77 -6.75
N CYS A 226 7.38 -1.57 -7.07
CA CYS A 226 6.33 -1.88 -6.10
C CYS A 226 6.87 -2.65 -4.89
N VAL A 227 7.73 -3.66 -5.10
CA VAL A 227 8.34 -4.41 -3.99
C VAL A 227 9.20 -3.51 -3.09
N LEU A 228 10.00 -2.63 -3.68
CA LEU A 228 10.79 -1.63 -2.94
C LEU A 228 9.89 -0.66 -2.17
N LEU A 229 8.80 -0.22 -2.78
CA LEU A 229 7.82 0.66 -2.14
C LEU A 229 7.13 -0.03 -0.96
N LEU A 230 6.80 -1.33 -1.06
CA LEU A 230 6.26 -2.12 0.04
C LEU A 230 7.26 -2.16 1.22
N GLY A 231 8.52 -2.45 0.92
CA GLY A 231 9.59 -2.45 1.92
C GLY A 231 9.75 -1.09 2.59
N LEU A 232 9.68 0.00 1.81
CA LEU A 232 9.71 1.37 2.32
C LEU A 232 8.53 1.66 3.25
N TRP A 233 7.31 1.24 2.91
CA TRP A 233 6.14 1.44 3.77
C TRP A 233 6.24 0.68 5.09
N ILE A 234 6.70 -0.56 5.06
CA ILE A 234 6.95 -1.36 6.28
C ILE A 234 8.04 -0.70 7.13
N PHE A 235 9.11 -0.22 6.52
CA PHE A 235 10.19 0.48 7.21
C PHE A 235 9.70 1.78 7.86
N LEU A 236 8.91 2.60 7.14
CA LEU A 236 8.33 3.83 7.67
C LEU A 236 7.34 3.54 8.82
N LEU A 237 6.56 2.46 8.70
CA LEU A 237 5.67 2.01 9.77
C LEU A 237 6.47 1.62 11.02
N LEU A 238 7.53 0.83 10.89
CA LEU A 238 8.40 0.45 12.01
C LEU A 238 9.05 1.67 12.67
N CYS A 239 9.55 2.61 11.87
CA CYS A 239 10.09 3.88 12.38
C CYS A 239 9.03 4.68 13.15
N LEU A 240 7.81 4.80 12.61
CA LEU A 240 6.72 5.52 13.27
C LEU A 240 6.36 4.89 14.62
N LEU A 241 6.30 3.55 14.67
CA LEU A 241 5.98 2.81 15.90
C LEU A 241 7.11 2.87 16.92
N ALA A 242 8.38 2.79 16.49
CA ALA A 242 9.54 2.78 17.39
C ALA A 242 9.90 4.18 17.94
N TYR A 243 9.86 5.23 17.11
CA TYR A 243 10.28 6.58 17.52
C TYR A 243 9.14 7.42 18.09
N PHE A 244 7.90 7.17 17.68
CA PHE A 244 6.73 7.93 18.14
C PHE A 244 5.63 7.02 18.69
N PRO A 245 5.91 6.21 19.73
CA PRO A 245 4.92 5.32 20.30
C PRO A 245 3.75 6.13 20.89
N LYS A 246 2.56 5.93 20.34
CA LYS A 246 1.28 6.50 20.79
C LYS A 246 0.24 5.38 20.87
N PHE A 247 0.13 4.73 22.02
CA PHE A 247 -0.93 3.76 22.28
C PHE A 247 -2.10 4.39 23.05
N PRO A 248 -3.36 4.02 22.76
CA PRO A 248 -3.82 3.00 21.78
C PRO A 248 -4.05 3.54 20.35
N THR A 249 -3.78 4.82 20.10
CA THR A 249 -4.16 5.53 18.87
C THR A 249 -3.57 4.92 17.60
N GLN A 250 -2.33 4.43 17.66
CA GLN A 250 -1.66 3.72 16.57
C GLN A 250 -2.26 2.34 16.30
N LEU A 251 -2.66 1.63 17.36
CA LEU A 251 -3.29 0.32 17.23
C LEU A 251 -4.64 0.43 16.50
N LEU A 252 -5.42 1.47 16.83
CA LEU A 252 -6.70 1.76 16.19
C LEU A 252 -6.53 2.11 14.71
N GLY A 253 -5.52 2.92 14.37
CA GLY A 253 -5.18 3.22 12.99
C GLY A 253 -4.84 1.95 12.19
N GLY A 254 -4.00 1.07 12.75
CA GLY A 254 -3.66 -0.21 12.12
C GLY A 254 -4.85 -1.15 11.97
N ALA A 255 -5.73 -1.19 12.97
CA ALA A 255 -6.97 -1.96 12.93
C ALA A 255 -7.91 -1.47 11.82
N LEU A 256 -8.11 -0.14 11.69
CA LEU A 256 -8.89 0.44 10.60
C LEU A 256 -8.30 0.06 9.23
N GLY A 257 -6.98 0.11 9.07
CA GLY A 257 -6.30 -0.33 7.85
C GLY A 257 -6.60 -1.78 7.49
N CYS A 258 -6.53 -2.68 8.49
CA CYS A 258 -6.84 -4.08 8.32
C CYS A 258 -8.33 -4.32 8.00
N LEU A 259 -9.24 -3.58 8.65
CA LEU A 259 -10.69 -3.68 8.43
C LEU A 259 -11.07 -3.16 7.04
N SER A 260 -10.53 -2.02 6.61
CA SER A 260 -10.74 -1.49 5.26
C SER A 260 -10.29 -2.49 4.20
N TRP A 261 -9.10 -3.08 4.37
CA TRP A 261 -8.62 -4.13 3.46
C TRP A 261 -9.51 -5.37 3.47
N ARG A 262 -9.93 -5.87 4.64
CA ARG A 262 -10.84 -7.03 4.74
C ARG A 262 -12.16 -6.74 4.04
N GLY A 263 -12.75 -5.58 4.30
CA GLY A 263 -14.00 -5.15 3.67
C GLY A 263 -13.89 -5.11 2.15
N LEU A 264 -12.82 -4.52 1.61
CA LEU A 264 -12.59 -4.42 0.18
C LEU A 264 -12.21 -5.78 -0.45
N TYR A 265 -11.07 -6.35 -0.09
CA TYR A 265 -10.48 -7.51 -0.77
C TYR A 265 -11.10 -8.85 -0.34
N GLN A 266 -11.51 -8.98 0.92
CA GLN A 266 -12.14 -10.21 1.43
C GLN A 266 -13.66 -10.18 1.41
N GLY A 267 -14.30 -9.01 1.34
CA GLY A 267 -15.74 -8.89 1.19
C GLY A 267 -16.13 -8.52 -0.22
N TRP A 268 -16.07 -7.22 -0.53
CA TRP A 268 -16.66 -6.64 -1.72
C TRP A 268 -16.09 -7.20 -3.03
N TYR A 269 -14.78 -7.32 -3.14
CA TYR A 269 -14.13 -7.82 -4.35
C TYR A 269 -14.32 -9.33 -4.56
N ARG A 270 -14.83 -10.08 -3.55
CA ARG A 270 -15.21 -11.48 -3.71
C ARG A 270 -16.55 -11.68 -4.39
N LEU A 271 -17.44 -10.67 -4.38
CA LEU A 271 -18.78 -10.72 -5.00
C LEU A 271 -18.75 -10.82 -6.54
N GLY A 272 -17.57 -10.93 -7.13
CA GLY A 272 -17.39 -11.10 -8.56
C GLY A 272 -17.46 -9.78 -9.34
N PRO A 273 -17.23 -9.85 -10.66
CA PRO A 273 -17.22 -8.68 -11.50
C PRO A 273 -18.67 -8.25 -11.85
N SER A 274 -19.20 -7.23 -11.17
CA SER A 274 -20.45 -6.53 -11.53
C SER A 274 -20.20 -5.08 -11.97
N TRP A 275 -21.21 -4.35 -12.45
CA TRP A 275 -21.09 -2.91 -12.78
C TRP A 275 -20.53 -2.08 -11.61
N TYR A 276 -20.78 -2.51 -10.37
CA TYR A 276 -20.34 -1.83 -9.15
C TYR A 276 -19.11 -2.48 -8.49
N CYS A 277 -18.73 -3.70 -8.90
CA CYS A 277 -17.64 -4.46 -8.28
C CYS A 277 -16.47 -4.69 -9.26
N PRO A 278 -15.25 -4.23 -8.96
CA PRO A 278 -14.10 -4.45 -9.85
C PRO A 278 -13.61 -5.91 -9.89
N GLY A 279 -13.94 -6.71 -8.87
CA GLY A 279 -13.56 -8.13 -8.76
C GLY A 279 -12.15 -8.37 -8.23
N ARG A 280 -11.84 -9.62 -7.87
CA ARG A 280 -10.56 -9.99 -7.23
C ARG A 280 -9.34 -9.71 -8.13
N PRO A 281 -8.18 -9.40 -7.55
CA PRO A 281 -6.90 -9.41 -8.28
C PRO A 281 -6.68 -10.77 -8.97
N GLY A 282 -6.39 -10.75 -10.28
CA GLY A 282 -6.20 -11.96 -11.10
C GLY A 282 -7.46 -12.53 -11.76
N LEU A 283 -8.67 -12.13 -11.34
CA LEU A 283 -9.92 -12.62 -11.93
C LEU A 283 -10.13 -12.02 -13.33
N GLY A 284 -10.34 -12.86 -14.34
CA GLY A 284 -10.49 -12.45 -15.74
C GLY A 284 -9.18 -12.38 -16.55
N LEU A 285 -8.02 -12.50 -15.88
CA LEU A 285 -6.70 -12.58 -16.52
C LEU A 285 -6.32 -14.03 -16.90
N PHE A 286 -6.72 -15.01 -16.10
CA PHE A 286 -6.35 -16.43 -16.27
C PHE A 286 -7.47 -17.32 -16.83
N ASN A 287 -8.66 -16.76 -17.10
CA ASN A 287 -9.73 -17.55 -17.69
C ASN A 287 -9.44 -17.72 -19.19
N THR A 288 -8.81 -18.85 -19.51
CA THR A 288 -8.84 -19.45 -20.85
C THR A 288 -10.30 -19.46 -21.31
N LYS A 289 -10.58 -19.07 -22.55
CA LYS A 289 -11.90 -19.31 -23.17
C LYS A 289 -12.35 -20.74 -22.80
N PRO A 290 -13.57 -20.98 -22.30
CA PRO A 290 -14.17 -22.27 -22.58
C PRO A 290 -14.20 -22.35 -24.10
N SER A 291 -13.49 -23.34 -24.63
CA SER A 291 -13.63 -23.77 -26.02
C SER A 291 -15.11 -23.79 -26.35
N SER A 292 -15.45 -23.15 -27.47
CA SER A 292 -16.78 -23.07 -28.06
C SER A 292 -17.31 -24.43 -28.55
N ASN A 293 -17.15 -25.47 -27.75
CA ASN A 293 -17.63 -26.83 -28.01
C ASN A 293 -18.74 -27.22 -27.00
N GLU A 294 -18.88 -26.54 -25.85
CA GLU A 294 -19.98 -26.78 -24.91
C GLU A 294 -21.31 -26.12 -25.33
N ALA A 295 -21.26 -25.17 -26.27
CA ALA A 295 -22.48 -24.57 -26.83
C ALA A 295 -23.15 -25.46 -27.89
N GLU A 296 -22.43 -26.41 -28.48
CA GLU A 296 -22.96 -27.31 -29.52
C GLU A 296 -23.57 -28.58 -28.91
N ASP A 297 -23.00 -29.12 -27.82
CA ASP A 297 -23.56 -30.28 -27.09
C ASP A 297 -24.88 -29.97 -26.36
N THR A 298 -25.10 -28.70 -25.98
CA THR A 298 -26.35 -28.27 -25.35
C THR A 298 -27.48 -28.05 -26.38
N GLN A 299 -27.15 -27.79 -27.66
CA GLN A 299 -28.15 -27.71 -28.73
C GLN A 299 -28.49 -29.09 -29.31
N LEU A 300 -27.50 -29.98 -29.49
CA LEU A 300 -27.74 -31.33 -30.00
C LEU A 300 -28.56 -32.22 -29.05
N SER A 301 -28.46 -31.99 -27.73
CA SER A 301 -29.28 -32.72 -26.74
C SER A 301 -30.74 -32.25 -26.70
N HIS A 302 -31.03 -31.03 -27.18
CA HIS A 302 -32.38 -30.46 -27.13
C HIS A 302 -33.20 -30.74 -28.40
N ASP A 303 -32.55 -31.03 -29.52
CA ASP A 303 -33.22 -31.43 -30.77
C ASP A 303 -33.49 -32.95 -30.85
N HIS A 304 -32.90 -33.77 -29.97
CA HIS A 304 -33.14 -35.22 -29.97
C HIS A 304 -34.28 -35.67 -29.03
N CYS A 305 -34.93 -34.71 -28.34
CA CYS A 305 -36.07 -34.96 -27.45
C CYS A 305 -37.26 -34.05 -27.79
N ASN A 306 -37.62 -33.97 -29.07
CA ASN A 306 -38.93 -33.56 -29.57
C ASN A 306 -39.35 -34.48 -30.72
#